data_AF-A0A958BAM4-F1
#
_entry.id   AF-A0A958BAM4-F1
#
_cell.length_a   1.000
_cell.length_b   1.000
_cell.length_c   1.000
_cell.angle_alpha   90.00
_cell.angle_beta   90.00
_cell.angle_gamma   90.00
#
_symmetry.space_group_name_H-M   'P 1'
#
loop_
_entity.id
_entity.type
_entity.pdbx_description
1 polymer ?
#
loop_
_entity_poly.entity_id
_entity_poly.type
_entity_poly.pdbx_seq_one_letter_code
_entity_poly.pdbx_strand_id
1 'polypeptide(L)'
;DPYLAFGNAPNFAAGRLSYFLGAHGPAVMLDTACSSSLVTIHLACASLRRRESDQALAAGVNLMLTPQNSIATSRWGMLAPDGQCKTFDAGADGYVRSEGAGVVVLKRLSDAQRDGDRILAVVRGSAVNQDGPSSGQTVPSGPAQQKVVRAALASARLEPGDIDYVEA
;
A
#
# COMPACT_ATOMS: atom_id res chain seq x y z
N ASP A 1 -9.66 -9.26 -30.04
CA ASP A 1 -10.69 -8.38 -29.46
C ASP A 1 -10.01 -7.08 -29.02
N PRO A 2 -10.41 -5.89 -29.53
CA PRO A 2 -9.83 -4.60 -29.16
C PRO A 2 -9.98 -4.22 -27.69
N TYR A 3 -10.95 -4.80 -26.95
CA TYR A 3 -11.14 -4.52 -25.53
C TYR A 3 -10.07 -5.14 -24.63
N LEU A 4 -9.31 -6.14 -25.12
CA LEU A 4 -8.23 -6.79 -24.36
C LEU A 4 -7.15 -5.82 -23.89
N ALA A 5 -6.77 -4.86 -24.74
CA ALA A 5 -5.72 -3.90 -24.42
C ALA A 5 -6.14 -3.01 -23.24
N PHE A 6 -7.36 -2.49 -23.27
CA PHE A 6 -7.88 -1.63 -22.21
C PHE A 6 -8.30 -2.41 -20.97
N GLY A 7 -8.76 -3.65 -21.13
CA GLY A 7 -9.22 -4.49 -20.03
C GLY A 7 -8.10 -4.93 -19.08
N ASN A 8 -6.88 -5.07 -19.60
CA ASN A 8 -5.73 -5.61 -18.84
C ASN A 8 -4.64 -4.58 -18.55
N ALA A 9 -4.65 -3.41 -19.20
CA ALA A 9 -3.64 -2.39 -18.96
C ALA A 9 -3.78 -1.79 -17.55
N PRO A 10 -2.75 -1.87 -16.68
CA PRO A 10 -2.86 -1.44 -15.29
C PRO A 10 -3.28 0.03 -15.11
N ASN A 11 -2.82 0.93 -15.99
CA ASN A 11 -3.20 2.34 -15.95
C ASN A 11 -4.71 2.58 -16.14
N PHE A 12 -5.42 1.69 -16.84
CA PHE A 12 -6.87 1.77 -16.99
C PHE A 12 -7.61 1.44 -15.68
N ALA A 13 -6.99 0.81 -14.68
CA ALA A 13 -7.67 0.52 -13.42
C ALA A 13 -8.11 1.81 -12.70
N ALA A 14 -7.17 2.74 -12.45
CA ALA A 14 -7.48 4.04 -11.84
C ALA A 14 -8.32 4.93 -12.77
N GLY A 15 -8.05 4.90 -14.08
CA GLY A 15 -8.80 5.66 -15.08
C GLY A 15 -10.27 5.21 -15.18
N ARG A 16 -10.56 3.92 -15.10
CA ARG A 16 -11.93 3.37 -15.13
C ARG A 16 -12.75 3.80 -13.93
N LEU A 17 -12.16 3.81 -12.74
CA LEU A 17 -12.83 4.32 -11.54
C LEU A 17 -13.17 5.80 -11.71
N SER A 18 -12.22 6.60 -12.21
CA SER A 18 -12.44 8.03 -12.43
C SER A 18 -13.53 8.29 -13.47
N TYR A 19 -13.50 7.56 -14.59
CA TYR A 19 -14.52 7.61 -15.63
C TYR A 19 -15.91 7.22 -15.10
N PHE A 20 -16.00 6.10 -14.36
CA PHE A 20 -17.26 5.61 -13.82
C PHE A 20 -17.88 6.55 -12.78
N LEU A 21 -17.05 7.15 -11.92
CA LEU A 21 -17.49 8.06 -10.86
C LEU A 21 -17.67 9.51 -11.33
N GLY A 22 -17.30 9.84 -12.57
CA GLY A 22 -17.26 11.22 -13.05
C GLY A 22 -16.24 12.08 -12.28
N ALA A 23 -15.16 11.48 -11.77
CA ALA A 23 -14.13 12.18 -11.01
C ALA A 23 -13.10 12.82 -11.94
N HIS A 24 -12.67 14.03 -11.58
CA HIS A 24 -11.72 14.84 -12.36
C HIS A 24 -10.38 15.10 -11.65
N GLY A 25 -10.17 14.47 -10.49
CA GLY A 25 -8.90 14.54 -9.77
C GLY A 25 -7.81 13.64 -10.37
N PRO A 26 -6.60 13.61 -9.75
CA PRO A 26 -5.52 12.73 -10.15
C PRO A 26 -5.94 11.24 -10.15
N ALA A 27 -5.64 10.54 -11.25
CA ALA A 27 -5.89 9.11 -11.40
C ALA A 27 -4.57 8.39 -11.70
N VAL A 28 -4.03 7.66 -10.71
CA VAL A 28 -2.68 7.09 -10.78
C VAL A 28 -2.70 5.61 -10.44
N MET A 29 -1.99 4.82 -11.23
CA MET A 29 -1.60 3.44 -10.91
C MET A 29 -0.10 3.43 -10.60
N LEU A 30 0.30 2.76 -9.52
CA LEU A 30 1.70 2.57 -9.15
C LEU A 30 1.96 1.12 -8.74
N ASP A 31 3.21 0.70 -8.90
CA ASP A 31 3.71 -0.60 -8.45
C ASP A 31 5.03 -0.38 -7.71
N THR A 32 5.00 -0.70 -6.41
CA THR A 32 6.15 -0.73 -5.50
C THR A 32 6.19 -2.09 -4.78
N ALA A 33 5.77 -3.15 -5.50
CA ALA A 33 5.62 -4.50 -5.00
C ALA A 33 4.72 -4.55 -3.75
N CYS A 34 5.16 -5.21 -2.68
CA CYS A 34 4.41 -5.45 -1.44
C CYS A 34 3.93 -4.17 -0.75
N SER A 35 4.58 -3.03 -0.99
CA SER A 35 4.25 -1.75 -0.35
C SER A 35 3.21 -0.90 -1.10
N SER A 36 2.77 -1.34 -2.29
CA SER A 36 1.95 -0.55 -3.23
C SER A 36 0.70 0.05 -2.61
N SER A 37 -0.06 -0.72 -1.82
CA SER A 37 -1.29 -0.22 -1.18
C SER A 37 -1.00 0.91 -0.18
N LEU A 38 0.04 0.78 0.64
CA LEU A 38 0.45 1.82 1.60
C LEU A 38 1.03 3.06 0.91
N VAL A 39 1.78 2.88 -0.19
CA VAL A 39 2.27 4.01 -1.00
C VAL A 39 1.11 4.77 -1.64
N THR A 40 0.07 4.08 -2.11
CA THR A 40 -1.16 4.73 -2.61
C THR A 40 -1.84 5.56 -1.51
N ILE A 41 -1.96 5.04 -0.28
CA ILE A 41 -2.48 5.82 0.86
C ILE A 41 -1.60 7.04 1.15
N HIS A 42 -0.27 6.88 1.14
CA HIS A 42 0.66 7.99 1.36
C HIS A 42 0.45 9.13 0.33
N LEU A 43 0.35 8.79 -0.96
CA LEU A 43 0.13 9.76 -2.02
C LEU A 43 -1.27 10.39 -1.96
N ALA A 44 -2.30 9.62 -1.65
CA ALA A 44 -3.65 10.14 -1.44
C ALA A 44 -3.68 11.17 -0.29
N CYS A 45 -3.04 10.86 0.84
CA CYS A 45 -2.90 11.82 1.94
C CYS A 45 -2.10 13.07 1.52
N ALA A 46 -1.06 12.93 0.69
CA ALA A 46 -0.30 14.06 0.18
C ALA A 46 -1.15 14.97 -0.72
N SER A 47 -1.90 14.39 -1.66
CA SER A 47 -2.84 15.11 -2.54
C SER A 47 -3.89 15.88 -1.74
N LEU A 48 -4.52 15.22 -0.75
CA LEU A 48 -5.49 15.84 0.15
C LEU A 48 -4.88 17.02 0.92
N ARG A 49 -3.68 16.87 1.47
CA ARG A 49 -3.01 17.95 2.21
C ARG A 49 -2.65 19.14 1.33
N ARG A 50 -2.24 18.89 0.08
CA ARG A 50 -1.93 19.93 -0.91
C ARG A 50 -3.16 20.54 -1.57
N ARG A 51 -4.36 20.01 -1.27
CA ARG A 51 -5.63 20.40 -1.91
C ARG A 51 -5.64 20.18 -3.42
N GLU A 52 -4.86 19.20 -3.90
CA GLU A 52 -4.98 18.65 -5.26
C GLU A 52 -6.21 17.74 -5.37
N SER A 53 -6.72 17.25 -4.24
CA SER A 53 -7.98 16.51 -4.12
C SER A 53 -8.72 16.90 -2.85
N ASP A 54 -10.05 16.81 -2.86
CA ASP A 54 -10.90 17.01 -1.67
C ASP A 54 -11.35 15.70 -1.04
N GLN A 55 -11.44 14.66 -1.87
CA GLN A 55 -11.64 13.27 -1.50
C GLN A 55 -10.69 12.41 -2.33
N ALA A 56 -10.24 11.28 -1.80
CA ALA A 56 -9.38 10.36 -2.52
C ALA A 56 -9.79 8.91 -2.28
N LEU A 57 -9.75 8.09 -3.34
CA LEU A 57 -9.81 6.64 -3.23
C LEU A 57 -8.38 6.11 -3.24
N ALA A 58 -7.99 5.42 -2.17
CA ALA A 58 -6.75 4.66 -2.12
C ALA A 58 -7.07 3.17 -2.16
N ALA A 59 -6.53 2.47 -3.15
CA ALA A 59 -6.86 1.08 -3.43
C ALA A 59 -5.61 0.22 -3.64
N GLY A 60 -5.76 -1.08 -3.39
CA GLY A 60 -4.78 -2.10 -3.75
C GLY A 60 -5.49 -3.38 -4.17
N VAL A 61 -4.94 -4.08 -5.16
CA VAL A 61 -5.47 -5.35 -5.67
C VAL A 61 -4.32 -6.29 -6.00
N ASN A 62 -4.48 -7.57 -5.67
CA ASN A 62 -3.60 -8.64 -6.07
C ASN A 62 -4.42 -9.88 -6.45
N LEU A 63 -4.17 -10.41 -7.65
CA LEU A 63 -4.76 -11.65 -8.15
C LEU A 63 -3.66 -12.56 -8.70
N MET A 64 -3.80 -13.86 -8.48
CA MET A 64 -2.91 -14.93 -8.88
C MET A 64 -3.53 -15.72 -10.04
N LEU A 65 -3.73 -15.04 -11.17
CA LEU A 65 -4.41 -15.61 -12.33
C LEU A 65 -3.59 -16.72 -13.03
N THR A 66 -2.29 -16.74 -12.80
CA THR A 66 -1.37 -17.68 -13.47
C THR A 66 -0.27 -18.15 -12.51
N PRO A 67 0.27 -19.37 -12.66
CA PRO A 67 1.22 -19.95 -11.71
C PRO A 67 2.65 -19.40 -11.81
N GLN A 68 2.99 -18.63 -12.86
CA GLN A 68 4.37 -18.24 -13.17
C GLN A 68 5.03 -17.47 -12.01
N ASN A 69 4.31 -16.55 -11.38
CA ASN A 69 4.85 -15.80 -10.24
C ASN A 69 5.04 -16.68 -9.01
N SER A 70 4.16 -17.65 -8.78
CA SER A 70 4.34 -18.65 -7.70
C SER A 70 5.57 -19.52 -7.97
N ILE A 71 5.76 -20.00 -9.20
CA ILE A 71 6.95 -20.78 -9.58
C ILE A 71 8.23 -19.97 -9.39
N ALA A 72 8.24 -18.70 -9.79
CA ALA A 72 9.40 -17.82 -9.65
C ALA A 72 9.77 -17.60 -8.18
N THR A 73 8.80 -17.26 -7.33
CA THR A 73 9.00 -17.03 -5.89
C THR A 73 9.38 -18.30 -5.14
N SER A 74 8.87 -19.48 -5.54
CA SER A 74 9.36 -20.78 -5.04
C SER A 74 10.82 -21.01 -5.40
N ARG A 75 11.24 -20.72 -6.64
CA ARG A 75 12.64 -20.90 -7.08
C ARG A 75 13.60 -19.94 -6.39
N TRP A 76 13.12 -18.78 -5.95
CA TRP A 76 13.88 -17.84 -5.13
C TRP A 76 13.90 -18.19 -3.64
N GLY A 77 13.25 -19.29 -3.22
CA GLY A 77 13.21 -19.72 -1.82
C GLY A 77 12.40 -18.79 -0.92
N MET A 78 11.44 -18.04 -1.48
CA MET A 78 10.65 -17.08 -0.70
C MET A 78 9.39 -17.69 -0.08
N LEU A 79 8.92 -18.83 -0.59
CA LEU A 79 7.65 -19.43 -0.18
C LEU A 79 7.87 -20.52 0.89
N ALA A 80 7.06 -20.48 1.94
CA ALA A 80 7.01 -21.52 2.96
C ALA A 80 6.45 -22.83 2.37
N PRO A 81 7.15 -23.98 2.46
CA PRO A 81 6.70 -25.25 1.90
C PRO A 81 5.38 -25.78 2.50
N ASP A 82 5.08 -25.42 3.75
CA ASP A 82 3.85 -25.80 4.46
C ASP A 82 2.67 -24.85 4.20
N GLY A 83 2.88 -23.80 3.37
CA GLY A 83 1.86 -22.84 2.99
C GLY A 83 1.42 -21.88 4.10
N GLN A 84 2.22 -21.69 5.15
CA GLN A 84 1.87 -20.84 6.29
C GLN A 84 2.89 -19.71 6.51
N CYS A 85 2.37 -18.48 6.65
CA CYS A 85 3.15 -17.37 7.21
C CYS A 85 3.27 -17.57 8.72
N LYS A 86 4.45 -17.94 9.19
CA LYS A 86 4.75 -18.17 10.61
C LYS A 86 5.47 -16.95 11.21
N THR A 87 4.87 -15.77 11.09
CA THR A 87 5.49 -14.49 11.46
C THR A 87 5.97 -14.51 12.92
N PHE A 88 7.24 -14.20 13.14
CA PHE A 88 7.94 -14.20 14.44
C PHE A 88 8.17 -15.58 15.09
N ASP A 89 7.80 -16.69 14.44
CA ASP A 89 8.10 -18.03 14.92
C ASP A 89 9.55 -18.44 14.61
N ALA A 90 10.17 -19.25 15.48
CA ALA A 90 11.53 -19.76 15.26
C ALA A 90 11.64 -20.67 14.03
N GLY A 91 10.54 -21.29 13.60
CA GLY A 91 10.41 -22.10 12.41
C GLY A 91 9.97 -21.34 11.16
N ALA A 92 10.01 -20.01 11.15
CA ALA A 92 9.67 -19.22 9.97
C ALA A 92 10.62 -19.52 8.78
N ASP A 93 10.05 -19.95 7.66
CA ASP A 93 10.78 -20.49 6.49
C ASP A 93 10.29 -19.91 5.15
N GLY A 94 9.52 -18.82 5.18
CA GLY A 94 9.01 -18.13 4.00
C GLY A 94 7.62 -17.52 4.24
N TYR A 95 7.03 -16.97 3.18
CA TYR A 95 5.65 -16.46 3.20
C TYR A 95 4.73 -17.31 2.30
N VAL A 96 3.42 -17.10 2.39
CA VAL A 96 2.44 -17.65 1.44
C VAL A 96 1.80 -16.53 0.63
N ARG A 97 1.60 -16.76 -0.68
CA ARG A 97 0.92 -15.79 -1.55
C ARG A 97 -0.60 -15.86 -1.32
N SER A 98 -1.26 -14.71 -1.33
CA SER A 98 -2.71 -14.59 -1.19
C SER A 98 -3.28 -13.59 -2.21
N GLU A 99 -4.59 -13.65 -2.43
CA GLU A 99 -5.32 -12.70 -3.27
C GLU A 99 -6.14 -11.75 -2.40
N GLY A 100 -6.44 -10.57 -2.95
CA GLY A 100 -7.29 -9.62 -2.26
C GLY A 100 -7.45 -8.30 -3.01
N ALA A 101 -8.51 -7.59 -2.67
CA ALA A 101 -8.73 -6.21 -3.09
C ALA A 101 -9.24 -5.40 -1.91
N GLY A 102 -8.71 -4.19 -1.74
CA GLY A 102 -9.10 -3.29 -0.67
C GLY A 102 -9.15 -1.85 -1.17
N VAL A 103 -10.13 -1.09 -0.70
CA VAL A 103 -10.30 0.33 -1.02
C VAL A 103 -10.66 1.09 0.25
N VAL A 104 -10.04 2.23 0.46
CA VAL A 104 -10.42 3.19 1.50
C VAL A 104 -10.75 4.55 0.88
N VAL A 105 -11.76 5.21 1.44
CA VAL A 105 -12.14 6.58 1.09
C VAL A 105 -11.51 7.52 2.10
N LEU A 106 -10.76 8.50 1.60
CA LEU A 106 -10.01 9.44 2.42
C LEU A 106 -10.49 10.87 2.18
N LYS A 107 -10.61 11.63 3.26
CA LYS A 107 -10.86 13.07 3.28
C LYS A 107 -9.97 13.72 4.31
N ARG A 108 -9.75 15.04 4.19
CA ARG A 108 -9.21 15.80 5.32
C ARG A 108 -10.22 15.76 6.48
N LEU A 109 -9.72 15.58 7.70
CA LEU A 109 -10.57 15.43 8.88
C LEU A 109 -11.58 16.58 9.05
N SER A 110 -11.13 17.82 8.80
CA SER A 110 -12.00 19.01 8.87
C SER A 110 -13.16 18.97 7.86
N ASP A 111 -12.92 18.43 6.65
CA ASP A 111 -13.96 18.32 5.62
C ASP A 111 -14.91 17.16 5.91
N ALA A 112 -14.41 16.05 6.46
CA ALA A 112 -15.25 14.95 6.92
C ALA A 112 -16.19 15.41 8.05
N GLN A 113 -15.67 16.19 9.01
CA GLN A 113 -16.47 16.76 10.10
C GLN A 113 -17.50 17.78 9.60
N ARG A 114 -17.09 18.70 8.71
CA ARG A 114 -17.99 19.69 8.10
C ARG A 114 -19.16 19.01 7.38
N ASP A 115 -18.87 17.95 6.63
CA ASP A 115 -19.86 17.27 5.79
C ASP A 115 -20.67 16.22 6.58
N GLY A 116 -20.37 16.01 7.87
CA GLY A 116 -21.08 15.06 8.73
C GLY A 116 -20.78 13.59 8.42
N ASP A 117 -19.62 13.31 7.82
CA ASP A 117 -19.24 11.96 7.44
C ASP A 117 -18.91 11.09 8.66
N ARG A 118 -19.22 9.79 8.55
CA ARG A 118 -18.75 8.80 9.53
C ARG A 118 -17.25 8.60 9.40
N ILE A 119 -16.50 8.97 10.44
CA ILE A 119 -15.05 8.80 10.52
C ILE A 119 -14.73 7.46 11.20
N LEU A 120 -14.11 6.53 10.48
CA LEU A 120 -13.72 5.22 11.01
C LEU A 120 -12.38 5.25 11.75
N ALA A 121 -11.42 6.01 11.22
CA ALA A 121 -10.07 6.18 11.75
C ALA A 121 -9.41 7.43 11.15
N VAL A 122 -8.26 7.84 11.68
CA VAL A 122 -7.50 9.00 11.19
C VAL A 122 -6.07 8.58 10.85
N VAL A 123 -5.64 8.85 9.61
CA VAL A 123 -4.23 8.71 9.22
C VAL A 123 -3.47 9.93 9.74
N ARG A 124 -2.78 9.77 10.86
CA ARG A 124 -2.04 10.86 11.52
C ARG A 124 -0.78 11.28 10.77
N GLY A 125 -0.05 10.32 10.21
CA GLY A 125 1.16 10.54 9.43
C GLY A 125 1.54 9.28 8.66
N SER A 126 2.42 9.46 7.66
CA SER A 126 2.99 8.36 6.88
C SER A 126 4.32 8.78 6.28
N ALA A 127 5.15 7.81 5.92
CA ALA A 127 6.43 8.02 5.25
C ALA A 127 6.74 6.84 4.32
N VAL A 128 7.55 7.10 3.30
CA VAL A 128 8.07 6.10 2.35
C VAL A 128 9.56 6.38 2.18
N ASN A 129 10.39 5.34 2.14
CA ASN A 129 11.80 5.44 1.80
C ASN A 129 12.26 4.23 0.97
N GLN A 130 13.57 4.07 0.83
CA GLN A 130 14.19 2.95 0.13
C GLN A 130 15.35 2.39 0.94
N ASP A 131 15.57 1.09 0.81
CA ASP A 131 16.65 0.37 1.49
C ASP A 131 18.04 0.79 0.98
N GLY A 132 18.11 1.26 -0.27
CA GLY A 132 19.35 1.69 -0.89
C GLY A 132 20.32 0.52 -1.09
N PRO A 133 21.65 0.74 -1.01
CA PRO A 133 22.63 -0.34 -1.11
C PRO A 133 22.65 -1.17 0.19
N SER A 134 21.71 -2.10 0.31
CA SER A 134 21.72 -3.13 1.36
C SER A 134 22.61 -4.33 0.96
N SER A 135 22.63 -5.38 1.79
CA SER A 135 23.38 -6.62 1.52
C SER A 135 22.90 -7.41 0.28
N GLY A 136 21.82 -6.98 -0.36
CA GLY A 136 21.33 -7.50 -1.63
C GLY A 136 20.03 -6.82 -2.01
N GLN A 137 19.73 -6.68 -3.31
CA GLN A 137 18.57 -5.91 -3.78
C GLN A 137 17.22 -6.38 -3.21
N THR A 138 17.12 -7.66 -2.83
CA THR A 138 15.92 -8.27 -2.23
C THR A 138 16.04 -8.49 -0.72
N VAL A 139 17.15 -8.08 -0.11
CA VAL A 139 17.41 -8.26 1.32
C VAL A 139 17.00 -7.00 2.07
N PRO A 140 16.09 -7.10 3.07
CA PRO A 140 15.59 -5.94 3.78
C PRO A 140 16.67 -5.23 4.62
N SER A 141 16.50 -3.92 4.82
CA SER A 141 17.41 -3.10 5.63
C SER A 141 16.80 -2.64 6.95
N GLY A 142 17.24 -3.22 8.07
CA GLY A 142 16.82 -2.80 9.41
C GLY A 142 17.02 -1.29 9.69
N PRO A 143 18.18 -0.69 9.36
CA PRO A 143 18.36 0.76 9.49
C PRO A 143 17.39 1.59 8.65
N ALA A 144 17.06 1.16 7.43
CA ALA A 144 16.10 1.86 6.58
C ALA A 144 14.67 1.77 7.17
N GLN A 145 14.28 0.61 7.69
CA GLN A 145 13.00 0.42 8.39
C GLN A 145 12.89 1.32 9.63
N GLN A 146 13.93 1.38 10.47
CA GLN A 146 13.94 2.30 11.61
C GLN A 146 13.78 3.76 11.17
N LYS A 147 14.44 4.15 10.07
CA LYS A 147 14.34 5.51 9.52
C LYS A 147 12.93 5.83 9.02
N VAL A 148 12.26 4.90 8.31
CA VAL A 148 10.90 5.16 7.80
C VAL A 148 9.88 5.24 8.94
N VAL A 149 10.01 4.40 9.98
CA VAL A 149 9.16 4.46 11.16
C VAL A 149 9.33 5.81 11.88
N ARG A 150 10.57 6.25 12.11
CA ARG A 150 10.84 7.57 12.72
C ARG A 150 10.30 8.72 11.88
N ALA A 151 10.42 8.64 10.55
CA ALA A 151 9.87 9.66 9.66
C ALA A 151 8.32 9.70 9.69
N ALA A 152 7.67 8.54 9.79
CA ALA A 152 6.21 8.45 9.90
C ALA A 152 5.72 9.04 11.25
N LEU A 153 6.40 8.75 12.35
CA LEU A 153 6.14 9.34 13.66
C LEU A 153 6.33 10.87 13.65
N ALA A 154 7.42 11.36 13.08
CA ALA A 154 7.68 12.79 12.93
C ALA A 154 6.59 13.48 12.08
N SER A 155 6.18 12.86 10.98
CA SER A 155 5.08 13.31 10.12
C SER A 155 3.74 13.38 10.88
N ALA A 156 3.51 12.43 11.79
CA ALA A 156 2.34 12.36 12.67
C ALA A 156 2.40 13.30 13.89
N ARG A 157 3.59 13.85 14.19
CA ARG A 157 3.91 14.56 15.43
C ARG A 157 3.61 13.71 16.67
N LEU A 158 4.10 12.47 16.65
CA LEU A 158 3.96 11.49 17.73
C LEU A 158 5.34 10.99 18.16
N GLU A 159 5.45 10.61 19.42
CA GLU A 159 6.59 9.92 19.98
C GLU A 159 6.38 8.39 19.92
N PRO A 160 7.44 7.57 19.97
CA PRO A 160 7.29 6.11 19.94
C PRO A 160 6.39 5.55 21.05
N GLY A 161 6.37 6.19 22.23
CA GLY A 161 5.53 5.79 23.36
C GLY A 161 4.03 6.05 23.17
N ASP A 162 3.64 6.79 22.12
CA ASP A 162 2.24 7.04 21.79
C ASP A 162 1.62 5.91 20.95
N ILE A 163 2.40 4.88 20.61
CA ILE A 163 1.97 3.77 19.74
C ILE A 163 1.64 2.54 20.58
N ASP A 164 0.37 2.18 20.59
CA ASP A 164 -0.13 1.01 21.32
C ASP A 164 0.10 -0.31 20.58
N TYR A 165 0.12 -0.26 19.24
CA TYR A 165 0.13 -1.46 18.40
C TYR A 165 0.84 -1.23 17.05
N VAL A 166 1.49 -2.27 16.55
CA VAL A 166 2.11 -2.32 15.21
C VAL A 166 1.60 -3.55 14.49
N GLU A 167 0.90 -3.34 13.37
CA GLU A 167 0.61 -4.38 12.39
C GLU A 167 1.86 -4.58 11.52
N ALA A 168 2.44 -5.77 11.52
CA ALA A 168 3.73 -6.07 10.91
C ALA A 168 3.66 -7.19 9.87
#